data_AF-A0A7J3CBA4-F1
#
_entry.id   AF-A0A7J3CBA4-F1
#
_cell.length_a   1.000
_cell.length_b   1.000
_cell.length_c   1.000
_cell.angle_alpha   90.00
_cell.angle_beta   90.00
_cell.angle_gamma   90.00
#
_symmetry.space_group_name_H-M   'P 1'
#
loop_
_entity.id
_entity.type
_entity.pdbx_description
1 polymer ?
#
loop_
_entity_poly.entity_id
_entity_poly.type
_entity_poly.pdbx_seq_one_letter_code
_entity_poly.pdbx_strand_id
1 'polypeptide(L)'
;MYESLVAKGKINVIDGNGVLHRDGRGVATLVGAKKKVATVGLAKSLLTGEERGNEIFIGGKKVGERIGKYFVSKGFGIDLREAVNALIKEGNFPQTKFADRLSRRYKDEILPVKHSL
;
A
#
# COMPACT_ATOMS: atom_id res chain seq x y z
N MET A 1 12.99 17.34 -1.65
CA MET A 1 11.86 16.64 -0.99
C MET A 1 11.00 16.06 -2.10
N TYR A 2 11.01 14.74 -2.33
CA TYR A 2 10.21 14.14 -3.41
C TYR A 2 8.72 14.21 -3.04
N GLU A 3 7.92 14.88 -3.86
CA GLU A 3 6.46 14.85 -3.72
C GLU A 3 5.97 13.46 -4.14
N SER A 4 5.53 12.66 -3.17
CA SER A 4 4.73 11.46 -3.47
C SER A 4 3.47 11.90 -4.21
N LEU A 5 3.26 11.39 -5.43
CA LEU A 5 2.04 11.59 -6.20
C LEU A 5 0.89 10.85 -5.51
N VAL A 6 0.27 11.51 -4.53
CA VAL A 6 -0.95 11.06 -3.86
C VAL A 6 -2.05 12.09 -4.09
N ALA A 7 -3.27 11.62 -4.27
CA ALA A 7 -4.42 12.45 -4.59
C ALA A 7 -5.38 12.55 -3.39
N LYS A 8 -5.87 13.75 -3.10
CA LYS A 8 -7.01 13.97 -2.18
C LYS A 8 -8.29 13.45 -2.83
N GLY A 9 -9.24 12.99 -2.00
CA GLY A 9 -10.53 12.47 -2.46
C GLY A 9 -10.48 11.13 -3.20
N LYS A 10 -9.31 10.46 -3.24
CA LYS A 10 -9.12 9.12 -3.81
C LYS A 10 -8.46 8.19 -2.81
N ILE A 11 -8.57 6.88 -3.06
CA ILE A 11 -7.81 5.86 -2.34
C ILE A 11 -6.42 5.76 -2.96
N ASN A 12 -5.39 6.00 -2.15
CA ASN A 12 -4.01 5.91 -2.58
C ASN A 12 -3.45 4.53 -2.21
N VAL A 13 -3.19 3.69 -3.22
CA VAL A 13 -2.64 2.35 -3.04
C VAL A 13 -1.12 2.42 -3.02
N ILE A 14 -0.52 1.98 -1.93
CA ILE A 14 0.93 2.06 -1.70
C ILE A 14 1.51 0.65 -1.74
N ASP A 15 2.55 0.44 -2.56
CA ASP A 15 3.32 -0.81 -2.53
C ASP A 15 4.16 -0.85 -1.24
N GLY A 16 3.67 -1.59 -0.25
CA GLY A 16 4.18 -1.62 1.11
C GLY A 16 3.09 -1.76 2.17
N ASN A 17 3.51 -1.95 3.42
CA ASN A 17 2.57 -2.18 4.52
C ASN A 17 1.95 -0.88 5.06
N GLY A 18 0.73 -1.00 5.58
CA GLY A 18 0.08 -0.03 6.46
C GLY A 18 0.19 -0.47 7.93
N VAL A 19 -0.95 -0.75 8.58
CA VAL A 19 -0.99 -1.20 9.97
C VAL A 19 -0.36 -2.58 10.21
N LEU A 20 -0.17 -3.40 9.16
CA LEU A 20 0.60 -4.65 9.23
C LEU A 20 2.11 -4.36 9.28
N HIS A 21 2.53 -3.62 10.31
CA HIS A 21 3.91 -3.29 10.62
C HIS A 21 4.09 -3.39 12.13
N ARG A 22 5.31 -3.71 12.60
CA ARG A 22 5.62 -3.95 14.02
C ARG A 22 4.97 -2.94 14.99
N ASP A 23 5.02 -1.66 14.62
CA ASP A 23 4.53 -0.55 15.45
C ASP A 23 3.21 0.06 14.91
N GLY A 24 2.52 -0.61 13.98
CA GLY A 24 1.30 -0.13 13.31
C GLY A 24 1.52 1.04 12.33
N ARG A 25 2.77 1.39 12.05
CA ARG A 25 3.19 2.60 11.29
C ARG A 25 3.95 2.27 10.01
N GLY A 26 3.40 1.40 9.16
CA GLY A 26 3.97 1.14 7.84
C GLY A 26 3.95 2.36 6.92
N VAL A 27 4.64 2.27 5.78
CA VAL A 27 4.77 3.38 4.82
C VAL A 27 3.42 3.93 4.36
N ALA A 28 2.41 3.07 4.14
CA ALA A 28 1.09 3.52 3.73
C ALA A 28 0.42 4.38 4.82
N THR A 29 0.58 4.00 6.09
CA THR A 29 0.09 4.75 7.25
C THR A 29 0.79 6.10 7.37
N LEU A 30 2.13 6.11 7.27
CA LEU A 30 2.94 7.34 7.41
C LEU A 30 2.66 8.34 6.28
N VAL A 31 2.59 7.88 5.03
CA VAL A 31 2.28 8.72 3.87
C VAL A 31 0.90 9.34 4.02
N GLY A 32 -0.12 8.53 4.35
CA GLY A 32 -1.48 9.02 4.51
C GLY A 32 -1.64 9.99 5.67
N ALA A 33 -1.00 9.74 6.81
CA ALA A 33 -1.01 10.64 7.96
C ALA A 33 -0.32 11.99 7.67
N LYS A 34 0.83 11.95 6.99
CA LYS A 34 1.60 13.16 6.63
C LYS A 34 0.90 14.00 5.56
N LYS A 35 0.29 13.36 4.56
CA LYS A 35 -0.36 14.03 3.42
C LYS A 35 -1.86 14.26 3.63
N LYS A 36 -2.43 13.73 4.72
CA LYS A 36 -3.87 13.78 5.06
C LYS A 36 -4.74 13.25 3.93
N VAL A 37 -4.39 12.07 3.43
CA VAL A 37 -5.09 11.37 2.33
C VAL A 37 -5.40 9.94 2.71
N ALA A 38 -6.48 9.38 2.15
CA ALA A 38 -6.82 7.98 2.33
C ALA A 38 -5.76 7.08 1.68
N THR A 39 -5.20 6.14 2.44
CA THR A 39 -4.18 5.20 1.96
C THR A 39 -4.49 3.78 2.36
N VAL A 40 -4.11 2.85 1.49
CA VAL A 40 -4.10 1.41 1.75
C VAL A 40 -2.74 0.84 1.36
N GLY A 41 -2.21 -0.04 2.19
CA GLY A 41 -0.96 -0.75 1.93
C GLY A 41 -1.23 -2.06 1.21
N LEU A 42 -0.41 -2.35 0.20
CA LEU A 42 -0.43 -3.58 -0.56
C LEU A 42 0.97 -4.21 -0.52
N ALA A 43 1.13 -5.30 0.21
CA ALA A 43 2.41 -5.99 0.34
C ALA A 43 2.38 -7.39 -0.27
N LYS A 44 3.53 -7.91 -0.71
CA LYS A 44 3.68 -9.28 -1.22
C LYS A 44 4.00 -10.31 -0.12
N SER A 45 4.36 -9.83 1.07
CA SER A 45 4.68 -10.65 2.23
C SER A 45 4.02 -10.07 3.48
N LEU A 46 3.63 -10.96 4.39
CA LEU A 46 3.11 -10.59 5.69
C LEU A 46 4.26 -10.21 6.61
N LEU A 47 4.31 -8.95 7.06
CA LEU A 47 5.35 -8.48 7.97
C LEU A 47 5.02 -8.75 9.44
N THR A 48 3.74 -8.66 9.82
CA THR A 48 3.27 -8.96 11.18
C THR A 48 1.77 -9.25 11.16
N GLY A 49 1.28 -9.87 12.23
CA GLY A 49 -0.10 -10.33 12.37
C GLY A 49 -0.25 -11.83 12.13
N GLU A 50 -1.42 -12.33 12.47
CA GLU A 50 -1.81 -13.73 12.33
C GLU A 50 -2.75 -13.88 11.14
N GLU A 51 -2.39 -14.74 10.19
CA GLU A 51 -3.26 -15.11 9.06
C GLU A 51 -4.25 -16.20 9.50
N ARG A 52 -5.55 -15.94 9.31
CA ARG A 52 -6.63 -16.90 9.56
C ARG A 52 -7.50 -16.96 8.30
N GLY A 53 -7.24 -17.94 7.45
CA GLY A 53 -7.81 -17.97 6.10
C GLY A 53 -7.33 -16.75 5.29
N ASN A 54 -8.27 -15.92 4.82
CA ASN A 54 -7.93 -14.70 4.08
C ASN A 54 -7.85 -13.46 4.99
N GLU A 55 -8.09 -13.58 6.29
CA GLU A 55 -8.14 -12.44 7.20
C GLU A 55 -6.86 -12.33 8.02
N ILE A 56 -6.37 -11.11 8.24
CA ILE A 56 -5.17 -10.86 9.03
C ILE A 56 -5.53 -10.13 10.32
N PHE A 57 -5.06 -10.67 11.44
CA PHE A 57 -5.38 -10.19 12.79
C PHE A 57 -4.14 -9.69 13.54
N ILE A 58 -4.31 -8.63 14.33
CA ILE A 58 -3.34 -8.21 15.35
C ILE A 58 -4.12 -8.00 16.65
N GLY A 59 -3.72 -8.69 17.73
CA GLY A 59 -4.41 -8.59 19.02
C GLY A 59 -5.89 -8.94 18.94
N GLY A 60 -6.25 -9.94 18.12
CA GLY A 60 -7.64 -10.37 17.90
C GLY A 60 -8.49 -9.46 17.01
N LYS A 61 -7.95 -8.33 16.53
CA LYS A 61 -8.67 -7.41 15.63
C LYS A 61 -8.28 -7.65 14.17
N LYS A 62 -9.27 -7.80 13.29
CA LYS A 62 -9.04 -7.84 11.83
C LYS A 62 -8.48 -6.49 11.36
N VAL A 63 -7.28 -6.50 10.79
CA VAL A 63 -6.53 -5.30 10.38
C VAL A 63 -6.00 -5.39 8.95
N GLY A 64 -6.08 -6.57 8.34
CA GLY A 64 -5.77 -6.78 6.93
C GLY A 64 -6.58 -7.92 6.32
N GLU A 65 -6.44 -8.05 5.01
CA GLU A 65 -7.05 -9.10 4.22
C GLU A 65 -6.09 -9.54 3.11
N ARG A 66 -6.06 -10.83 2.84
CA ARG A 66 -5.26 -11.42 1.77
C ARG A 66 -6.12 -11.56 0.52
N ILE A 67 -5.62 -10.99 -0.58
CA ILE A 67 -6.23 -11.09 -1.91
C ILE A 67 -5.20 -11.73 -2.86
N GLY A 68 -5.39 -13.01 -3.16
CA GLY A 68 -4.40 -13.81 -3.87
C GLY A 68 -3.07 -13.86 -3.13
N LYS A 69 -1.99 -13.35 -3.73
CA LYS A 69 -0.67 -13.28 -3.10
C LYS A 69 -0.39 -11.98 -2.33
N TYR A 70 -1.34 -11.05 -2.30
CA TYR A 70 -1.13 -9.74 -1.70
C TYR A 70 -1.81 -9.63 -0.34
N PHE A 71 -1.12 -9.00 0.60
CA PHE A 71 -1.63 -8.60 1.89
C PHE A 71 -2.06 -7.14 1.82
N VAL A 72 -3.37 -6.92 1.89
CA VAL A 72 -3.99 -5.61 1.95
C VAL A 72 -4.08 -5.20 3.41
N SER A 73 -3.60 -4.01 3.74
CA SER A 73 -3.64 -3.49 5.10
C SER A 73 -4.09 -2.05 5.12
N LYS A 74 -4.88 -1.68 6.13
CA LYS A 74 -5.31 -0.30 6.34
C LYS A 74 -4.09 0.62 6.45
N GLY A 75 -4.07 1.74 5.72
CA GLY A 75 -3.10 2.80 5.88
C GLY A 75 -3.63 3.89 6.81
N PHE A 76 -4.26 4.92 6.24
CA PHE A 76 -4.78 6.08 6.96
C PHE A 76 -6.12 6.54 6.36
N GLY A 77 -7.01 7.09 7.19
CA GLY A 77 -8.20 7.82 6.72
C GLY A 77 -9.24 7.00 5.95
N ILE A 78 -9.23 5.67 6.05
CA ILE A 78 -10.20 4.76 5.40
C ILE A 78 -10.47 3.51 6.25
N ASP A 79 -11.66 2.92 6.12
CA ASP A 79 -11.94 1.60 6.69
C ASP A 79 -11.36 0.46 5.84
N LEU A 80 -10.95 -0.64 6.47
CA LEU A 80 -10.37 -1.78 5.74
C LEU A 80 -11.37 -2.39 4.75
N ARG A 81 -12.62 -2.57 5.16
CA ARG A 81 -13.66 -3.19 4.32
C ARG A 81 -13.97 -2.31 3.12
N GLU A 82 -14.10 -1.00 3.34
CA GLU A 82 -14.28 -0.02 2.27
C GLU A 82 -13.13 -0.04 1.26
N ALA A 83 -11.89 -0.08 1.75
CA ALA A 83 -10.71 -0.15 0.91
C ALA A 83 -10.71 -1.44 0.06
N VAL A 84 -10.90 -2.61 0.68
CA VAL A 84 -10.92 -3.90 -0.02
C VAL A 84 -12.03 -3.94 -1.08
N ASN A 85 -13.25 -3.52 -0.74
CA ASN A 85 -14.36 -3.47 -1.68
C ASN A 85 -14.06 -2.57 -2.89
N ALA A 86 -13.50 -1.38 -2.64
CA ALA A 86 -13.14 -0.45 -3.71
C ALA A 86 -12.05 -1.04 -4.63
N LEU A 87 -11.02 -1.68 -4.05
CA LEU A 87 -9.93 -2.30 -4.82
C LEU A 87 -10.41 -3.45 -5.71
N ILE A 88 -11.35 -4.26 -5.24
CA ILE A 88 -11.93 -5.37 -6.02
C ILE A 88 -12.84 -4.84 -7.11
N LYS A 89 -13.71 -3.86 -6.80
CA LYS A 89 -14.67 -3.27 -7.74
C LYS A 89 -14.00 -2.60 -8.94
N GLU A 90 -12.81 -2.03 -8.74
CA GLU A 90 -12.05 -1.39 -9.82
C GLU A 90 -11.57 -2.38 -10.89
N GLY A 91 -11.51 -3.70 -10.58
CA GLY A 91 -11.25 -4.77 -11.54
C GLY A 91 -9.82 -4.85 -12.09
N ASN A 92 -8.92 -3.94 -11.69
CA ASN A 92 -7.53 -3.84 -12.16
C ASN A 92 -6.50 -4.28 -11.10
N PHE A 93 -6.91 -5.07 -10.11
CA PHE A 93 -6.05 -5.48 -9.00
C PHE A 93 -4.83 -6.32 -9.47
N PRO A 94 -3.62 -6.10 -8.94
CA PRO A 94 -3.22 -5.01 -8.04
C PRO A 94 -2.95 -3.68 -8.79
N GLN A 95 -3.43 -2.59 -8.22
CA GLN A 95 -3.33 -1.22 -8.73
C GLN A 95 -1.88 -0.70 -8.79
N THR A 96 -0.94 -1.32 -8.06
CA THR A 96 0.46 -0.87 -7.97
C THR A 96 1.32 -1.25 -9.18
N LYS A 97 0.83 -2.10 -10.10
CA LYS A 97 1.59 -2.57 -11.28
C LYS A 97 2.13 -1.44 -12.14
N PHE A 98 1.34 -0.39 -12.37
CA PHE A 98 1.75 0.73 -13.20
C PHE A 98 2.89 1.52 -12.52
N ALA A 99 2.74 1.83 -11.23
CA ALA A 99 3.76 2.53 -10.46
C ALA A 99 5.07 1.74 -10.37
N ASP A 100 5.01 0.41 -10.14
CA ASP A 100 6.17 -0.49 -10.11
C ASP A 100 6.89 -0.61 -11.47
N ARG A 101 6.15 -0.56 -12.58
CA ARG A 101 6.75 -0.51 -13.91
C ARG A 101 7.41 0.84 -14.18
N LEU A 102 6.74 1.93 -13.83
CA LEU A 102 7.24 3.28 -14.02
C LEU A 102 8.50 3.55 -13.18
N SER A 103 8.54 3.09 -11.94
CA SER A 103 9.70 3.26 -11.05
C SER A 103 10.94 2.52 -11.56
N ARG A 104 10.77 1.28 -12.05
CA ARG A 104 11.85 0.53 -12.70
C ARG A 104 12.35 1.23 -13.96
N ARG A 105 11.45 1.66 -14.83
CA ARG A 105 11.80 2.43 -16.02
C ARG A 105 12.60 3.69 -15.67
N TYR A 106 12.18 4.44 -14.65
CA TYR A 106 12.90 5.63 -14.19
C TYR A 106 14.31 5.30 -13.66
N LYS A 107 14.44 4.19 -12.94
CA LYS A 107 15.73 3.69 -12.45
C LYS A 107 16.66 3.27 -13.58
N ASP A 108 16.13 2.67 -14.65
CA ASP A 108 16.94 2.08 -15.72
C ASP A 108 17.26 3.10 -16.83
N GLU A 109 16.38 4.06 -17.09
CA GLU A 109 16.53 5.03 -18.20
C GLU A 109 16.96 6.43 -17.76
N ILE A 110 16.58 6.89 -16.56
CA ILE A 110 16.70 8.31 -16.17
C ILE A 110 17.77 8.54 -15.10
N LEU A 111 17.77 7.74 -14.04
CA LEU A 111 18.80 7.84 -12.99
C LEU A 111 20.24 7.55 -13.48
N PRO A 112 20.51 6.59 -14.39
CA PRO A 112 21.87 6.29 -14.81
C PRO A 112 22.48 7.44 -15.60
N VAL A 113 21.67 8.18 -16.35
CA VAL A 113 22.11 9.33 -17.16
C VAL A 113 22.63 10.48 -16.28
N LYS A 114 22.15 10.60 -15.02
CA LYS A 114 22.58 11.65 -14.08
C LYS A 114 23.81 11.31 -13.24
N HIS A 115 24.25 10.05 -13.22
CA HIS A 115 25.42 9.61 -12.44
C HIS A 115 26.65 9.31 -13.32
N SER A 116 26.63 9.73 -14.58
CA SER A 116 27.72 9.60 -15.56
C SER A 116 28.48 10.91 -15.81
N LEU A 117 28.46 11.86 -14.86
CA LEU A 117 29.26 13.09 -14.90
C LEU A 117 30.47 12.95 -13.97
#